data_AF-B2XS46-F1
#
_entry.id   AF-B2XS46-F1
#
_cell.length_a   1.000
_cell.length_b   1.000
_cell.length_c   1.000
_cell.angle_alpha   90.00
_cell.angle_beta   90.00
_cell.angle_gamma   90.00
#
_symmetry.space_group_name_H-M   'P 1'
#
loop_
_entity.id
_entity.type
_entity.pdbx_description
1 polymer ?
#
loop_
_entity_poly.entity_id
_entity_poly.type
_entity_poly.pdbx_seq_one_letter_code
_entity_poly.pdbx_strand_id
1 'polypeptide(L)'
;NGDDWVKQDEVIEMLSHIPRGQSKLYSLLGSSHDLGENLVVLRNFYQSVTKAAIALDSNSFDINIPFVEPTFEQLTIATVNERRMKNQIETETMMQA
;
A
#
# COMPACT_ATOMS: atom_id res chain seq x y z
N ASN A 1 -18.40 -1.09 4.53
CA ASN A 1 -16.93 -1.21 4.58
C ASN A 1 -16.63 -2.30 5.57
N GLY A 2 -16.02 -3.42 5.20
CA GLY A 2 -15.78 -4.52 6.14
C GLY A 2 -14.74 -4.21 7.23
N ASP A 3 -14.42 -2.93 7.44
CA ASP A 3 -13.47 -2.46 8.44
C ASP A 3 -14.23 -2.10 9.70
N ASP A 4 -14.21 -3.02 10.66
CA ASP A 4 -14.83 -2.84 11.98
C ASP A 4 -13.92 -2.04 12.94
N TRP A 5 -12.68 -1.75 12.53
CA TRP A 5 -11.67 -1.11 13.37
C TRP A 5 -11.53 0.39 13.05
N VAL A 6 -11.78 0.80 11.80
CA VAL A 6 -11.71 2.18 11.35
C VAL A 6 -13.08 2.66 10.89
N LYS A 7 -13.68 3.61 11.63
CA LYS A 7 -14.95 4.21 11.24
C LYS A 7 -14.72 5.22 10.11
N GLN A 8 -15.36 4.98 8.97
CA GLN A 8 -15.22 5.87 7.80
C GLN A 8 -15.64 7.32 8.12
N ASP A 9 -16.66 7.51 8.95
CA ASP A 9 -17.14 8.85 9.33
C ASP A 9 -16.06 9.67 10.05
N GLU A 10 -15.27 9.04 10.94
CA GLU A 10 -14.16 9.68 11.64
C GLU A 10 -13.03 10.05 10.65
N VAL A 11 -12.80 9.23 9.62
CA VAL A 11 -11.84 9.56 8.55
C VAL A 11 -12.32 10.75 7.72
N ILE A 12 -13.61 10.79 7.37
CA ILE A 12 -14.20 11.90 6.62
C ILE A 12 -14.13 13.19 7.45
N GLU A 13 -14.48 13.12 8.73
CA GLU A 13 -14.39 14.24 9.67
C GLU A 13 -12.94 14.75 9.77
N MET A 14 -11.97 13.86 9.98
CA MET A 14 -10.56 14.22 10.01
C MET A 14 -10.13 14.91 8.71
N LEU A 15 -10.48 14.37 7.55
CA LEU A 15 -10.13 14.96 6.26
C LEU A 15 -10.77 16.34 6.04
N SER A 16 -11.92 16.62 6.66
CA SER A 16 -12.58 17.93 6.58
C SER A 16 -11.79 19.06 7.26
N HIS A 17 -10.86 18.71 8.15
CA HIS A 17 -9.96 19.65 8.82
C HIS A 17 -8.70 19.98 7.98
N ILE A 18 -8.48 19.32 6.85
CA ILE A 18 -7.39 19.60 5.92
C ILE A 18 -7.85 20.67 4.91
N PRO A 19 -7.00 21.65 4.55
CA PRO A 19 -7.35 22.65 3.54
C PRO A 19 -7.89 22.02 2.24
N ARG A 20 -8.96 22.59 1.71
CA ARG A 20 -9.63 22.07 0.51
C ARG A 20 -8.64 21.92 -0.65
N GLY A 21 -8.73 20.79 -1.35
CA GLY A 21 -7.91 20.48 -2.51
C GLY A 21 -6.53 19.91 -2.19
N GLN A 22 -6.22 19.60 -0.93
CA GLN A 22 -4.95 18.96 -0.53
C GLN A 22 -5.11 17.48 -0.15
N SER A 23 -6.33 16.93 -0.18
CA SER A 23 -6.60 15.55 0.17
C SER A 23 -7.70 14.95 -0.71
N LYS A 24 -7.70 13.62 -0.85
CA LYS A 24 -8.75 12.86 -1.51
C LYS A 24 -8.89 11.50 -0.83
N LEU A 25 -10.13 11.05 -0.63
CA LEU A 25 -10.44 9.75 -0.04
C LEU A 25 -10.81 8.76 -1.15
N TYR A 26 -10.23 7.56 -1.08
CA TYR A 26 -10.59 6.41 -1.90
C TYR A 26 -10.92 5.22 -0.99
N SER A 27 -11.67 4.26 -1.50
CA SER A 27 -12.06 3.05 -0.76
C SER A 27 -11.57 1.80 -1.47
N LEU A 28 -11.03 0.85 -0.71
CA LEU A 28 -10.64 -0.46 -1.21
C LEU A 28 -11.87 -1.38 -1.18
N LEU A 29 -12.34 -1.77 -2.36
CA LEU A 29 -13.55 -2.57 -2.51
C LEU A 29 -13.39 -3.97 -1.90
N GLY A 30 -14.38 -4.40 -1.12
CA GLY A 30 -14.46 -5.75 -0.57
C GLY A 30 -13.42 -6.07 0.50
N SER A 31 -12.62 -5.09 0.93
CA SER A 31 -11.60 -5.25 1.95
C SER A 31 -12.18 -5.05 3.35
N SER A 32 -11.80 -5.95 4.26
CA SER A 32 -11.84 -5.69 5.70
C SER A 32 -10.63 -4.85 6.12
N HIS A 33 -10.34 -4.76 7.42
CA HIS A 33 -9.07 -4.19 7.89
C HIS A 33 -7.86 -5.05 7.48
N ASP A 34 -8.06 -6.35 7.24
CA ASP A 34 -7.00 -7.26 6.80
C ASP A 34 -6.76 -7.12 5.30
N LEU A 35 -5.72 -6.36 4.94
CA LEU A 35 -5.28 -6.19 3.56
C LEU A 35 -4.58 -7.44 2.98
N GLY A 36 -4.24 -8.41 3.82
CA GLY A 36 -3.66 -9.70 3.47
C GLY A 36 -4.67 -10.84 3.39
N GLU A 37 -5.97 -10.56 3.62
CA GLU A 37 -7.03 -11.57 3.76
C GLU A 37 -7.02 -12.60 2.62
N ASN A 38 -6.80 -12.13 1.39
CA ASN A 38 -6.60 -12.97 0.22
C ASN A 38 -5.81 -12.22 -0.86
N LEU A 39 -5.36 -12.95 -1.89
CA LEU A 39 -4.54 -12.38 -2.97
C LEU A 39 -5.27 -11.30 -3.79
N VAL A 40 -6.60 -11.33 -3.86
CA VAL A 40 -7.37 -10.30 -4.60
C VAL A 40 -7.36 -8.99 -3.82
N VAL A 41 -7.61 -9.04 -2.51
CA VAL A 41 -7.53 -7.87 -1.62
C VAL A 41 -6.11 -7.32 -1.60
N LEU A 42 -5.11 -8.19 -1.44
CA LEU A 42 -3.70 -7.78 -1.39
C LEU A 42 -3.24 -7.13 -2.70
N ARG A 43 -3.60 -7.71 -3.84
CA ARG A 43 -3.32 -7.12 -5.16
C ARG A 43 -4.02 -5.76 -5.32
N ASN A 44 -5.29 -5.66 -4.94
CA ASN A 44 -6.05 -4.42 -5.04
C ASN A 44 -5.43 -3.30 -4.20
N PHE A 45 -4.94 -3.63 -3.00
CA PHE A 45 -4.18 -2.71 -2.16
C PHE A 45 -2.90 -2.24 -2.86
N TYR A 46 -2.02 -3.15 -3.30
CA TYR A 46 -0.77 -2.76 -3.96
C TYR A 46 -0.98 -1.93 -5.22
N GLN A 47 -1.96 -2.32 -6.05
CA GLN A 47 -2.31 -1.56 -7.25
C GLN A 47 -2.77 -0.14 -6.91
N SER A 48 -3.69 0.00 -5.94
CA SER A 48 -4.27 1.30 -5.59
C SER A 48 -3.22 2.25 -5.01
N VAL A 49 -2.35 1.75 -4.12
CA VAL A 49 -1.25 2.52 -3.54
C VAL A 49 -0.23 2.92 -4.60
N THR A 50 0.15 2.00 -5.50
CA THR A 50 1.12 2.29 -6.57
C THR A 50 0.60 3.38 -7.51
N LYS A 51 -0.67 3.30 -7.91
CA LYS A 51 -1.29 4.36 -8.73
C LYS A 51 -1.41 5.67 -7.98
N ALA A 52 -1.73 5.66 -6.69
CA ALA A 52 -1.73 6.87 -5.87
C ALA A 52 -0.34 7.53 -5.82
N ALA A 53 0.73 6.73 -5.65
CA ALA A 53 2.09 7.24 -5.63
C ALA A 53 2.49 7.90 -6.96
N ILE A 54 2.21 7.26 -8.11
CA ILE A 54 2.51 7.81 -9.43
C ILE A 54 1.69 9.09 -9.70
N ALA A 55 0.41 9.11 -9.31
CA ALA A 55 -0.44 10.30 -9.48
C ALA A 55 0.09 11.48 -8.65
N LEU A 56 0.44 11.23 -7.38
CA LEU A 56 0.96 12.26 -6.47
C LEU A 56 2.33 12.78 -6.91
N ASP A 57 3.20 11.94 -7.48
CA ASP A 57 4.46 12.37 -8.09
C ASP A 57 4.24 13.38 -9.22
N SER A 58 3.10 13.27 -9.92
CA SER A 58 2.65 14.22 -10.95
C SER A 58 1.76 15.35 -10.40
N ASN A 59 1.71 15.57 -9.08
CA ASN A 59 0.82 16.52 -8.40
C ASN A 59 -0.67 16.34 -8.74
N SER A 60 -1.10 15.10 -9.00
CA SER A 60 -2.49 14.75 -9.30
C SER A 60 -3.08 13.88 -8.20
N PHE A 61 -4.37 14.06 -7.93
CA PHE A 61 -5.14 13.14 -7.09
C PHE A 61 -5.90 12.09 -7.90
N ASP A 62 -5.85 12.12 -9.24
CA ASP A 62 -6.51 11.12 -10.07
C ASP A 62 -5.66 9.85 -10.18
N ILE A 63 -6.13 8.77 -9.56
CA ILE A 63 -5.43 7.48 -9.55
C ILE A 63 -5.82 6.60 -10.74
N ASN A 64 -6.68 7.06 -11.66
CA ASN A 64 -7.03 6.31 -12.87
C ASN A 64 -5.92 6.41 -13.93
N ILE A 65 -4.75 5.87 -13.59
CA ILE A 65 -3.55 5.94 -14.41
C ILE A 65 -2.99 4.53 -14.70
N PRO A 66 -2.25 4.36 -15.81
CA PRO A 66 -1.56 3.11 -16.09
C PRO A 66 -0.42 2.90 -15.10
N PHE A 67 -0.12 1.63 -14.81
CA PHE A 67 1.07 1.21 -14.07
C PHE A 67 1.53 -0.15 -14.60
N VAL A 68 2.79 -0.50 -14.36
CA VAL A 68 3.32 -1.81 -14.71
C VAL A 68 3.12 -2.73 -13.51
N GLU A 69 2.33 -3.78 -13.71
CA GLU A 69 2.08 -4.76 -12.66
C GLU A 69 3.15 -5.85 -12.67
N PRO A 70 3.78 -6.17 -11.53
CA PRO A 70 4.73 -7.27 -11.43
C PRO A 70 4.07 -8.62 -11.71
N THR A 71 4.84 -9.54 -12.30
CA THR A 71 4.43 -10.94 -12.41
C THR A 71 4.56 -11.65 -11.07
N PHE A 72 3.87 -12.79 -10.92
CA PHE A 72 4.01 -13.62 -9.71
C PHE A 72 5.45 -14.10 -9.47
N GLU A 73 6.21 -14.34 -10.53
CA GLU A 73 7.63 -14.70 -10.43
C GLU A 73 8.45 -13.57 -9.78
N GLN A 74 8.23 -12.32 -10.21
CA GLN A 74 8.90 -11.17 -9.62
C GLN A 74 8.55 -10.99 -8.13
N LEU A 75 7.28 -11.21 -7.76
CA LEU A 75 6.84 -11.19 -6.36
C LEU A 75 7.50 -12.31 -5.53
N THR A 76 7.65 -13.49 -6.12
CA THR A 76 8.32 -14.62 -5.46
C THR A 76 9.80 -14.34 -5.24
N ILE A 77 10.48 -13.77 -6.23
CA ILE A 77 11.88 -13.34 -6.12
C ILE A 77 12.04 -12.32 -5.00
N ALA A 78 11.18 -11.30 -4.95
CA ALA A 78 11.20 -10.30 -3.88
C ALA A 78 11.04 -10.95 -2.49
N THR A 79 10.07 -11.86 -2.35
CA THR A 79 9.82 -12.58 -1.08
C THR A 79 11.02 -13.41 -0.62
N VAL A 80 11.70 -14.09 -1.54
CA VAL A 80 12.93 -14.86 -1.22
C VAL A 80 14.09 -13.93 -0.87
N ASN A 81 14.19 -12.79 -1.55
CA ASN A 81 15.25 -11.81 -1.28
C ASN A 81 15.13 -11.19 0.11
N GLU A 82 13.93 -11.00 0.66
CA GLU A 82 13.75 -10.56 2.06
C GLU A 82 14.47 -11.49 3.05
N ARG A 83 14.41 -12.82 2.85
CA ARG A 83 15.14 -13.78 3.69
C ARG A 83 16.65 -13.65 3.55
N ARG A 84 17.14 -13.40 2.32
CA ARG A 84 18.58 -13.22 2.06
C ARG A 84 19.07 -11.94 2.73
N MET A 85 18.32 -10.84 2.61
CA MET A 85 18.63 -9.55 3.23
C MET A 85 18.64 -9.66 4.76
N LYS A 86 17.68 -10.38 5.35
CA LYS A 86 17.69 -10.64 6.80
C LYS A 86 19.00 -11.28 7.26
N ASN A 87 19.44 -12.35 6.59
CA ASN A 87 20.69 -13.03 6.94
C ASN A 87 21.92 -12.13 6.74
N GLN A 88 21.90 -11.29 5.70
CA GLN A 88 22.95 -10.31 5.45
C GLN A 88 23.06 -9.29 6.59
N ILE A 89 21.93 -8.70 7.01
CA ILE A 89 21.87 -7.73 8.11
C ILE A 89 22.36 -8.36 9.41
N GLU A 90 21.95 -9.59 9.72
CA GLU A 90 22.43 -10.32 10.91
C GLU A 90 23.95 -10.50 10.89
N THR A 91 24.50 -10.88 9.74
CA THR A 91 25.95 -11.05 9.57
C THR A 91 26.71 -9.73 9.71
N GLU A 92 26.23 -8.66 9.07
CA GLU A 92 26.84 -7.33 9.16
C GLU A 92 26.81 -6.77 10.58
N THR A 93 25.71 -6.99 11.31
CA THR A 93 25.57 -6.56 12.72
C THR A 93 26.56 -7.31 13.61
N MET A 94 26.76 -8.61 13.40
CA MET A 94 27.72 -9.42 14.17
C MET A 94 29.18 -9.09 13.86
N MET A 95 29.49 -8.57 12.66
CA MET A 95 30.83 -8.15 12.28
C MET A 95 31.23 -6.75 12.80
N GLN A 96 30.26 -5.96 13.26
CA GLN A 96 30.47 -4.60 13.82
C GLN A 96 30.52 -4.56 15.36
N ALA A 97 30.24 -5.68 16.04
CA ALA A 97 30.28 -5.84 17.49
C ALA A 97 31.60 -6.48 17.96
#